data_AF-A0A2H0US70-F1
#
_entry.id   AF-A0A2H0US70-F1
#
_cell.length_a   1.000
_cell.length_b   1.000
_cell.length_c   1.000
_cell.angle_alpha   90.00
_cell.angle_beta   90.00
_cell.angle_gamma   90.00
#
_symmetry.space_group_name_H-M   'P 1'
#
loop_
_entity.id
_entity.type
_entity.pdbx_description
1 polymer ?
#
loop_
_entity_poly.entity_id
_entity_poly.type
_entity_poly.pdbx_seq_one_letter_code
_entity_poly.pdbx_strand_id
1 'polypeptide(L)'
;MKKTLLQEIGLAIIVIALGVLLINPSGSWMPEKGVMVASLSLIITFGLFGTFIWRERARDERENMHRLIAGRIAFLSGAGVLVLGITVESISKTVDPWLVASLTATILGKIIASVYLREKK
;
A
#
# COMPACT_ATOMS: atom_id res chain seq x y z
N MET A 1 -0.89 -9.90 -22.23
CA MET A 1 -1.70 -9.92 -21.00
C MET A 1 -1.16 -10.89 -19.94
N LYS A 2 -0.95 -12.19 -20.22
CA LYS A 2 -0.40 -13.12 -19.20
C LYS A 2 1.00 -12.75 -18.68
N LYS A 3 1.90 -12.26 -19.55
CA LYS A 3 3.27 -11.86 -19.16
C LYS A 3 3.31 -10.63 -18.24
N THR A 4 2.43 -9.65 -18.45
CA THR A 4 2.37 -8.43 -17.61
C THR A 4 1.76 -8.72 -16.24
N LEU A 5 0.72 -9.56 -16.18
CA LEU A 5 0.16 -10.02 -14.90
C LEU A 5 1.17 -10.83 -14.06
N LEU A 6 1.96 -11.72 -14.70
CA LEU A 6 3.02 -12.43 -13.98
C LEU A 6 4.09 -11.48 -13.43
N GLN A 7 4.43 -10.42 -14.17
CA GLN A 7 5.36 -9.39 -13.72
C GLN A 7 4.80 -8.57 -12.55
N GLU A 8 3.52 -8.20 -12.61
CA GLU A 8 2.82 -7.47 -11.55
C GLU A 8 2.73 -8.30 -10.25
N ILE A 9 2.34 -9.57 -10.35
CA ILE A 9 2.30 -10.49 -9.21
C ILE A 9 3.72 -10.70 -8.63
N GLY A 10 4.72 -10.89 -9.50
CA GLY A 10 6.12 -11.01 -9.07
C GLY A 10 6.61 -9.77 -8.31
N LEU A 11 6.33 -8.58 -8.83
CA LEU A 11 6.65 -7.31 -8.16
C LEU A 11 5.93 -7.17 -6.82
N ALA A 12 4.63 -7.50 -6.76
CA ALA A 12 3.86 -7.46 -5.52
C ALA A 12 4.46 -8.38 -4.45
N ILE A 13 4.84 -9.60 -4.83
CA ILE A 13 5.50 -10.56 -3.92
C ILE A 13 6.83 -9.98 -3.41
N ILE A 14 7.63 -9.35 -4.26
CA ILE A 14 8.91 -8.73 -3.86
C ILE A 14 8.66 -7.58 -2.87
N VAL A 15 7.68 -6.72 -3.12
CA VAL A 15 7.32 -5.62 -2.20
C VAL A 15 6.89 -6.17 -0.84
N ILE A 16 6.05 -7.20 -0.82
CA ILE A 16 5.59 -7.85 0.41
C ILE A 16 6.79 -8.48 1.15
N ALA A 17 7.65 -9.21 0.44
CA ALA A 17 8.82 -9.86 1.05
C ALA A 17 9.79 -8.83 1.66
N LEU A 18 10.06 -7.73 0.95
CA LEU A 18 10.90 -6.63 1.46
C LEU A 18 10.25 -5.92 2.65
N GLY A 19 8.92 -5.72 2.62
CA GLY A 19 8.18 -5.15 3.74
C GLY A 19 8.25 -6.04 4.99
N VAL A 20 8.06 -7.36 4.84
CA VAL A 20 8.19 -8.32 5.94
C VAL A 20 9.61 -8.35 6.50
N LEU A 21 10.62 -8.31 5.62
CA LEU A 21 12.03 -8.25 6.04
C LEU A 21 12.32 -7.02 6.93
N LEU A 22 11.65 -5.89 6.68
CA LEU A 22 11.80 -4.65 7.43
C LEU A 22 11.09 -4.64 8.79
N ILE A 23 10.14 -5.56 9.05
CA ILE A 23 9.43 -5.65 10.34
C ILE A 23 10.39 -5.94 11.51
N ASN A 24 11.64 -6.35 11.21
CA ASN A 24 12.80 -6.53 12.12
C ASN A 24 12.50 -6.40 13.62
N PRO A 25 11.79 -7.37 14.21
CA PRO A 25 11.17 -7.22 15.52
C PRO A 25 12.16 -7.10 16.70
N SER A 26 13.47 -7.20 16.44
CA SER A 26 14.52 -7.10 17.48
C SER A 26 15.94 -6.82 16.97
N GLY A 27 16.14 -6.43 15.70
CA GLY A 27 17.48 -6.31 15.11
C GLY A 27 18.11 -7.64 14.67
N SER A 28 17.51 -8.78 15.03
CA SER A 28 18.12 -10.11 14.88
C SER A 28 18.26 -10.61 13.44
N TRP A 29 17.48 -10.07 12.50
CA TRP A 29 17.43 -10.59 11.13
C TRP A 29 18.41 -9.89 10.21
N MET A 30 18.79 -8.63 10.50
CA MET A 30 19.59 -7.85 9.57
C MET A 30 20.44 -6.76 10.26
N PRO A 31 21.73 -6.63 9.92
CA PRO A 31 22.59 -5.53 10.39
C PRO A 31 22.09 -4.16 9.91
N GLU A 32 22.48 -3.08 10.61
CA GLU A 32 22.04 -1.71 10.32
C GLU A 32 22.23 -1.28 8.85
N LYS A 33 23.36 -1.64 8.23
CA LYS A 33 23.63 -1.35 6.82
C LYS A 33 22.66 -2.06 5.87
N GLY A 34 22.19 -3.25 6.25
CA GLY A 34 21.20 -4.01 5.48
C GLY A 34 19.82 -3.35 5.51
N VAL A 35 19.43 -2.73 6.63
CA VAL A 35 18.16 -2.00 6.76
C VAL A 35 18.08 -0.85 5.77
N MET A 36 19.16 -0.08 5.62
CA MET A 36 19.23 1.03 4.67
C MET A 36 19.09 0.54 3.22
N VAL A 37 19.79 -0.53 2.84
CA VAL A 37 19.73 -1.11 1.49
C VAL A 37 18.33 -1.68 1.20
N ALA A 38 17.73 -2.39 2.15
CA ALA A 38 16.37 -2.92 1.99
C ALA A 38 15.32 -1.81 1.87
N SER A 39 15.45 -0.74 2.66
CA SER A 39 14.56 0.43 2.58
C SER A 39 14.64 1.10 1.21
N LEU A 40 15.85 1.31 0.68
CA LEU A 40 16.04 1.86 -0.66
C LEU A 40 15.46 0.94 -1.75
N SER A 41 15.70 -0.36 -1.62
CA SER A 41 15.18 -1.37 -2.55
C SER A 41 13.64 -1.42 -2.53
N LEU A 42 13.04 -1.27 -1.35
CA LEU A 42 11.59 -1.18 -1.19
C LEU A 42 11.04 0.05 -1.90
N ILE A 43 11.64 1.23 -1.71
CA ILE A 43 11.21 2.47 -2.37
C ILE A 43 11.24 2.32 -3.89
N ILE A 44 12.35 1.80 -4.44
CA ILE A 44 12.51 1.61 -5.89
C ILE A 44 11.46 0.63 -6.42
N THR A 45 11.30 -0.52 -5.76
CA THR A 45 10.38 -1.58 -6.21
C THR A 45 8.93 -1.13 -6.08
N PHE A 46 8.58 -0.42 -5.01
CA PHE A 46 7.26 0.17 -4.84
C PHE A 46 6.96 1.24 -5.91
N GLY A 47 7.94 2.09 -6.23
CA GLY A 47 7.83 3.05 -7.33
C GLY A 47 7.56 2.36 -8.67
N LEU A 48 8.31 1.29 -8.98
CA LEU A 48 8.07 0.48 -10.17
C LEU A 48 6.66 -0.14 -10.16
N PHE A 49 6.25 -0.74 -9.05
CA PHE A 49 4.91 -1.32 -8.90
C PHE A 49 3.79 -0.28 -9.13
N GLY A 50 3.96 0.94 -8.61
CA GLY A 50 3.04 2.06 -8.83
C GLY A 50 2.86 2.42 -10.30
N THR A 51 3.91 2.33 -11.12
CA THR A 51 3.80 2.61 -12.57
C THR A 51 2.92 1.59 -13.30
N PHE A 52 2.89 0.33 -12.84
CA PHE A 52 2.02 -0.70 -13.39
C PHE A 52 0.56 -0.46 -13.02
N ILE A 53 0.29 -0.13 -11.75
CA ILE A 53 -1.08 0.24 -11.30
C ILE A 53 -1.63 1.42 -12.11
N TRP A 54 -0.81 2.44 -12.36
CA TRP A 54 -1.24 3.61 -13.15
C TRP A 54 -1.64 3.26 -14.59
N ARG A 55 -1.01 2.24 -15.17
CA ARG A 55 -1.27 1.81 -16.56
C ARG A 55 -2.49 0.91 -16.71
N GLU A 56 -3.11 0.48 -15.62
CA GLU A 56 -4.27 -0.39 -15.64
C GLU A 56 -5.48 0.29 -16.31
N ARG A 57 -5.87 -0.22 -17.48
CA ARG A 57 -7.06 0.23 -18.25
C ARG A 57 -8.11 -0.87 -18.25
N ALA A 58 -9.31 -0.56 -17.78
CA ALA A 58 -10.45 -1.46 -17.89
C ALA A 58 -10.90 -1.52 -19.36
N ARG A 59 -11.02 -2.72 -19.91
CA ARG A 59 -11.45 -2.96 -21.30
C ARG A 59 -12.96 -3.26 -21.39
N ASP A 60 -13.56 -3.70 -20.28
CA ASP A 60 -14.97 -4.10 -20.18
C ASP A 60 -15.59 -3.61 -18.85
N GLU A 61 -16.92 -3.51 -18.80
CA GLU A 61 -17.70 -3.12 -17.61
C GLU A 61 -17.45 -4.07 -16.44
N ARG A 62 -17.30 -5.38 -16.72
CA ARG A 62 -16.97 -6.40 -15.72
C ARG A 62 -15.63 -6.13 -15.05
N GLU A 63 -14.62 -5.80 -15.85
CA GLU A 63 -13.27 -5.49 -15.38
C GLU A 63 -13.27 -4.20 -14.55
N ASN A 64 -14.06 -3.20 -14.95
CA ASN A 64 -14.26 -1.98 -14.18
C ASN A 64 -14.90 -2.25 -12.81
N MET A 65 -15.89 -3.15 -12.74
CA MET A 65 -16.50 -3.58 -11.48
C MET A 65 -15.49 -4.29 -10.57
N HIS A 66 -14.68 -5.22 -11.11
CA HIS A 66 -13.62 -5.88 -10.34
C HIS A 66 -12.61 -4.89 -9.78
N ARG A 67 -12.21 -3.89 -10.57
CA ARG A 67 -11.30 -2.82 -10.13
C ARG A 67 -11.89 -1.99 -8.99
N LEU A 68 -13.18 -1.63 -9.09
CA LEU A 68 -13.88 -0.90 -8.02
C LEU A 68 -13.95 -1.70 -6.73
N ILE A 69 -14.25 -3.00 -6.81
CA ILE A 69 -14.28 -3.89 -5.64
C ILE A 69 -12.89 -4.01 -5.03
N ALA A 70 -11.86 -4.26 -5.85
CA ALA A 70 -10.47 -4.36 -5.41
C ALA A 70 -10.01 -3.08 -4.70
N GLY A 71 -10.31 -1.90 -5.26
CA GLY A 71 -9.98 -0.61 -4.64
C GLY A 71 -10.67 -0.40 -3.28
N ARG A 72 -11.92 -0.85 -3.13
CA ARG A 72 -12.63 -0.78 -1.84
C ARG A 72 -12.03 -1.73 -0.80
N ILE A 73 -11.71 -2.97 -1.21
CA ILE A 73 -11.08 -3.95 -0.32
C ILE A 73 -9.71 -3.46 0.14
N ALA A 74 -8.88 -2.97 -0.78
CA ALA A 74 -7.56 -2.41 -0.47
C ALA A 74 -7.64 -1.21 0.48
N PHE A 75 -8.61 -0.31 0.28
CA PHE A 75 -8.84 0.79 1.21
C PHE A 75 -9.23 0.29 2.61
N LEU A 76 -10.17 -0.66 2.71
CA LEU A 76 -10.65 -1.17 3.98
C LEU A 76 -9.57 -1.96 4.73
N SER A 77 -8.82 -2.80 4.04
CA SER A 77 -7.71 -3.55 4.64
C SER A 77 -6.59 -2.61 5.09
N GLY A 78 -6.19 -1.65 4.26
CA GLY A 78 -5.16 -0.66 4.61
C GLY A 78 -5.57 0.22 5.79
N ALA A 79 -6.78 0.79 5.76
CA ALA A 79 -7.30 1.57 6.88
C ALA A 79 -7.45 0.73 8.15
N GLY A 80 -7.91 -0.53 8.03
CA GLY A 80 -8.02 -1.45 9.16
C GLY A 80 -6.67 -1.74 9.83
N VAL A 81 -5.62 -2.01 9.04
CA VAL A 81 -4.27 -2.22 9.56
C VAL A 81 -3.73 -0.96 10.25
N LEU A 82 -3.94 0.23 9.67
CA LEU A 82 -3.53 1.49 10.30
C LEU A 82 -4.26 1.73 11.62
N VAL A 83 -5.57 1.48 11.68
CA VAL A 83 -6.36 1.61 12.92
C VAL A 83 -5.88 0.63 13.99
N LEU A 84 -5.59 -0.63 13.62
CA LEU A 84 -5.04 -1.62 14.54
C LEU A 84 -3.65 -1.20 15.04
N GLY A 85 -2.77 -0.73 14.17
CA GLY A 85 -1.44 -0.23 14.52
C GLY A 85 -1.50 0.93 15.53
N ILE A 86 -2.32 1.95 15.24
CA ILE A 86 -2.55 3.09 16.14
C ILE A 86 -3.10 2.62 17.49
N THR A 87 -4.02 1.65 17.49
CA THR A 87 -4.61 1.11 18.73
C THR A 87 -3.55 0.43 19.60
N VAL A 88 -2.70 -0.41 19.00
CA VAL A 88 -1.60 -1.10 19.69
C VAL A 88 -0.56 -0.11 20.22
N GLU A 89 -0.15 0.87 19.41
CA GLU A 89 0.82 1.89 19.82
C GLU A 89 0.29 2.87 20.88
N SER A 90 -1.01 3.16 20.84
CA SER A 90 -1.67 4.01 21.84
C SER A 90 -1.62 3.42 23.24
N ILE A 91 -1.75 2.09 23.35
CA ILE A 91 -1.58 1.38 24.63
C ILE A 91 -0.13 1.51 25.14
N SER A 92 0.84 1.49 24.23
CA SER A 92 2.27 1.67 24.54
C SER A 92 2.67 3.15 24.80
N LYS A 93 1.74 4.10 24.67
CA LYS A 93 1.94 5.57 24.80
C LYS A 93 2.99 6.16 23.84
N THR A 94 3.32 5.46 22.76
CA THR A 94 4.27 5.88 21.73
C THR A 94 3.61 5.76 20.38
N VAL A 95 2.65 6.64 20.09
CA VAL A 95 1.96 6.67 18.80
C VAL A 95 2.86 7.35 17.78
N ASP A 96 3.18 6.67 16.68
CA ASP A 96 3.93 7.25 15.57
C ASP A 96 3.04 8.26 14.81
N PRO A 97 3.44 9.54 14.70
CA PRO A 97 2.71 10.54 13.92
C PRO A 97 2.47 10.12 12.46
N TRP A 98 3.36 9.33 11.87
CA TRP A 98 3.26 8.88 10.48
C TRP A 98 2.10 7.91 10.24
N LEU A 99 1.77 7.06 11.23
CA LEU A 99 0.60 6.17 11.15
C LEU A 99 -0.70 6.98 11.11
N VAL A 100 -0.81 7.99 11.97
CA VAL A 100 -1.97 8.89 12.01
C VAL A 100 -2.06 9.70 10.71
N ALA A 101 -0.95 10.30 10.28
CA ALA A 101 -0.90 11.07 9.04
C ALA A 101 -1.27 10.22 7.82
N SER A 102 -0.83 8.96 7.75
CA SER A 102 -1.17 8.02 6.67
C SER A 102 -2.66 7.70 6.63
N LEU A 103 -3.29 7.49 7.79
CA LEU A 103 -4.73 7.24 7.87
C LEU A 103 -5.52 8.48 7.40
N THR A 104 -5.16 9.66 7.90
CA THR A 104 -5.78 10.93 7.51
C THR A 104 -5.64 11.18 6.01
N ALA A 105 -4.44 11.03 5.44
CA ALA A 105 -4.19 11.22 4.02
C ALA A 105 -5.02 10.26 3.15
N THR A 106 -5.13 8.99 3.56
CA THR A 106 -5.90 7.97 2.83
C THR A 106 -7.41 8.30 2.84
N ILE A 107 -7.94 8.76 3.97
CA ILE A 107 -9.35 9.19 4.08
C ILE A 107 -9.60 10.44 3.23
N LEU A 108 -8.74 11.46 3.33
CA LEU A 108 -8.85 12.69 2.54
C LEU A 108 -8.81 12.38 1.04
N GLY A 109 -7.86 11.55 0.59
CA GLY A 109 -7.76 11.13 -0.80
C GLY A 109 -9.05 10.48 -1.30
N LYS A 110 -9.66 9.60 -0.50
CA LYS A 110 -10.95 8.99 -0.84
C LYS A 110 -12.08 10.00 -0.92
N ILE A 111 -12.16 10.96 0.00
CA ILE A 111 -13.19 12.01 -0.01
C ILE A 111 -13.04 12.89 -1.25
N ILE A 112 -11.84 13.42 -1.50
CA ILE A 112 -11.54 14.29 -2.65
C ILE A 112 -11.90 13.59 -3.96
N ALA A 113 -11.45 12.34 -4.14
CA ALA A 113 -11.77 11.56 -5.33
C ALA A 113 -13.28 11.34 -5.47
N SER A 114 -13.98 11.07 -4.37
CA SER A 114 -15.44 10.86 -4.38
C SER A 114 -16.21 12.12 -4.71
N VAL A 115 -15.78 13.29 -4.24
CA VAL A 115 -16.39 14.58 -4.56
C VAL A 115 -16.17 14.92 -6.04
N TYR A 116 -14.92 14.85 -6.51
CA TYR A 116 -14.59 15.12 -7.91
C TYR A 116 -15.39 14.25 -8.90
N LEU A 117 -15.53 12.96 -8.59
CA LEU A 117 -16.30 12.04 -9.43
C LEU A 117 -17.82 12.28 -9.37
N ARG A 118 -18.34 12.88 -8.30
CA ARG A 118 -19.76 13.26 -8.20
C ARG A 118 -20.06 14.55 -8.94
N GLU A 119 -19.16 15.53 -8.90
CA GLU A 119 -19.33 16.81 -9.59
C GLU A 119 -19.17 16.70 -11.11
N LYS A 120 -18.34 15.75 -11.58
CA LYS A 120 -18.11 15.52 -13.01
C LYS A 120 -19.15 14.61 -13.67
N LYS A 121 -20.10 14.08 -12.90
CA LYS A 121 -21.15 13.17 -13.37
C LYS A 121 -22.44 13.93 -13.62
#